data_AF-A0AA37UM98-F1
#
_entry.id   AF-A0AA37UM98-F1
#
_cell.length_a   1.000
_cell.length_b   1.000
_cell.length_c   1.000
_cell.angle_alpha   90.00
_cell.angle_beta   90.00
_cell.angle_gamma   90.00
#
_symmetry.space_group_name_H-M   'P 1'
#
loop_
_entity.id
_entity.type
_entity.pdbx_description
1 polymer ?
#
loop_
_entity_poly.entity_id
_entity_poly.type
_entity_poly.pdbx_seq_one_letter_code
_entity_poly.pdbx_strand_id
1 'polypeptide(L)'
;MHVNFSPIILTPTWFEDWTDLLLQIDAALSPATTAQIAAEVIFLTHNEALHETNLGWHTKAEELLWRPDLQEPKLSQNGQLNVRYRANQKRMHLDRFLALADRVLPYCCICYAFGLGIDRLRRSVIAMSGMK
;
A
#
# COMPACT_ATOMS: atom_id res chain seq x y z
N MET A 1 -11.29 -2.00 -14.32
CA MET A 1 -11.61 -1.94 -12.87
C MET A 1 -10.41 -1.35 -12.16
N HIS A 2 -10.62 -0.57 -11.09
CA HIS A 2 -9.53 0.07 -10.36
C HIS A 2 -9.56 -0.32 -8.88
N VAL A 3 -8.45 -0.85 -8.36
CA VAL A 3 -8.32 -1.31 -6.97
C VAL A 3 -7.44 -0.34 -6.19
N ASN A 4 -7.77 -0.10 -4.93
CA ASN A 4 -6.93 0.67 -4.03
C ASN A 4 -6.40 -0.24 -2.93
N PHE A 5 -5.09 -0.53 -2.95
CA PHE A 5 -4.42 -1.25 -1.89
C PHE A 5 -4.10 -0.27 -0.75
N SER A 6 -5.12 0.01 0.07
CA SER A 6 -4.99 0.94 1.18
C SER A 6 -5.95 0.70 2.35
N PRO A 7 -5.57 1.18 3.56
CA PRO A 7 -4.20 1.52 3.93
C PRO A 7 -3.35 0.25 4.06
N ILE A 8 -2.13 0.24 3.53
CA ILE A 8 -1.14 -0.77 3.94
C ILE A 8 -0.65 -0.41 5.34
N ILE A 9 -0.93 -1.30 6.29
CA ILE A 9 -0.53 -1.21 7.69
C ILE A 9 0.55 -2.26 7.95
N LEU A 10 1.69 -1.85 8.51
CA LEU A 10 2.82 -2.72 8.83
C LEU A 10 2.62 -3.45 10.16
N THR A 11 1.57 -4.27 10.24
CA THR A 11 1.39 -5.24 11.33
C THR A 11 2.53 -6.28 11.32
N PRO A 12 2.73 -7.06 12.38
CA PRO A 12 3.75 -8.13 12.38
C PRO A 12 3.61 -9.14 11.24
N THR A 13 2.38 -9.37 10.75
CA THR A 13 2.01 -10.35 9.71
C THR A 13 1.65 -9.73 8.37
N TRP A 14 1.90 -8.42 8.19
CA TRP A 14 1.37 -7.68 7.04
C TRP A 14 1.72 -8.31 5.69
N PHE A 15 2.91 -8.88 5.55
CA PHE A 15 3.37 -9.41 4.28
C PHE A 15 2.62 -10.70 3.91
N GLU A 16 2.41 -11.56 4.89
CA GLU A 16 1.62 -12.79 4.78
C GLU A 16 0.14 -12.45 4.52
N ASP A 17 -0.43 -11.53 5.29
CA ASP A 17 -1.83 -11.09 5.15
C ASP A 17 -2.11 -10.53 3.75
N TRP A 18 -1.20 -9.70 3.21
CA TRP A 18 -1.31 -9.17 1.86
C TRP A 18 -1.04 -10.24 0.79
N THR A 19 -0.18 -11.22 1.04
CA THR A 19 0.03 -12.34 0.12
C THR A 19 -1.27 -13.13 -0.06
N ASP A 20 -1.91 -13.48 1.05
CA ASP A 20 -3.17 -14.22 1.05
C ASP A 20 -4.29 -13.42 0.38
N LEU A 21 -4.37 -12.11 0.65
CA LEU A 21 -5.37 -11.25 0.02
C LEU A 21 -5.16 -11.14 -1.50
N LEU A 22 -3.93 -10.97 -1.97
CA LEU A 22 -3.65 -10.88 -3.40
C LEU A 22 -3.95 -12.20 -4.13
N LEU A 23 -3.66 -13.34 -3.50
CA LEU A 23 -4.03 -14.67 -4.03
C LEU A 23 -5.55 -14.86 -4.10
N GLN A 24 -6.29 -14.39 -3.09
CA GLN A 24 -7.75 -14.41 -3.11
C GLN A 24 -8.32 -13.51 -4.22
N ILE A 25 -7.70 -12.35 -4.45
CA ILE A 25 -8.05 -11.48 -5.58
C ILE A 25 -7.81 -12.23 -6.89
N ASP A 26 -6.60 -12.77 -7.12
CA ASP A 26 -6.25 -13.52 -8.34
C ASP A 26 -7.29 -14.60 -8.66
N ALA A 27 -7.63 -15.42 -7.67
CA ALA A 27 -8.59 -16.51 -7.80
C ALA A 27 -10.03 -16.04 -8.12
N ALA A 28 -10.38 -14.80 -7.79
CA ALA A 28 -11.72 -14.25 -7.96
C ALA A 28 -11.89 -13.42 -9.25
N LEU A 29 -10.81 -13.07 -9.96
CA LEU A 29 -10.89 -12.22 -11.14
C LEU A 29 -11.40 -12.96 -12.38
N SER A 30 -12.31 -12.32 -13.11
CA SER A 30 -12.71 -12.78 -14.44
C SER A 30 -11.62 -12.47 -15.49
N PRO A 31 -11.60 -13.18 -16.64
CA PRO A 31 -10.69 -12.83 -17.75
C PRO A 31 -10.85 -11.38 -18.23
N ALA A 32 -12.09 -10.88 -18.26
CA ALA A 32 -12.39 -9.51 -18.67
C ALA A 32 -11.88 -8.46 -17.68
N THR A 33 -11.85 -8.78 -16.38
CA THR A 33 -11.27 -7.89 -15.35
C THR A 33 -9.75 -7.94 -15.39
N THR A 34 -9.17 -9.14 -15.49
CA THR A 34 -7.73 -9.40 -15.58
C THR A 34 -7.07 -8.57 -16.68
N ALA A 35 -7.72 -8.46 -17.85
CA ALA A 35 -7.18 -7.72 -19.00
C ALA A 35 -7.05 -6.19 -18.80
N GLN A 36 -7.67 -5.62 -17.76
CA GLN A 36 -7.77 -4.16 -17.59
C GLN A 36 -7.67 -3.69 -16.13
N ILE A 37 -7.24 -4.56 -15.21
CA ILE A 37 -7.15 -4.21 -13.81
C ILE A 37 -5.95 -3.29 -13.56
N ALA A 38 -6.21 -2.18 -12.88
CA ALA A 38 -5.21 -1.24 -12.44
C ALA A 38 -5.35 -1.01 -10.94
N ALA A 39 -4.27 -0.65 -10.27
CA ALA A 39 -4.30 -0.37 -8.85
C ALA A 39 -3.40 0.78 -8.40
N GLU A 40 -3.72 1.30 -7.23
CA GLU A 40 -2.89 2.24 -6.47
C GLU A 40 -2.46 1.62 -5.14
N VAL A 41 -1.30 2.05 -4.66
CA VAL A 41 -0.70 1.57 -3.40
C VAL A 41 -0.53 2.73 -2.43
N ILE A 42 -1.17 2.65 -1.27
CA ILE A 42 -1.13 3.72 -0.27
C ILE A 42 -0.90 3.12 1.13
N PHE A 43 0.24 3.48 1.71
CA PHE A 43 0.57 3.14 3.10
C PHE A 43 -0.15 4.07 4.08
N LEU A 44 -0.41 3.55 5.28
CA LEU A 44 -1.05 4.30 6.36
C LEU A 44 -0.36 5.66 6.57
N THR A 45 -1.19 6.71 6.58
CA THR A 45 -0.89 8.01 7.17
C THR A 45 -2.01 8.24 8.18
N HIS A 46 -1.65 8.54 9.42
CA HIS A 46 -2.60 8.69 10.51
C HIS A 46 -2.55 10.10 11.10
N ASN A 47 -3.64 10.55 11.68
CA ASN A 47 -3.76 11.90 12.24
C ASN A 47 -3.63 11.83 13.76
N GLU A 48 -2.82 12.70 14.36
CA GLU A 48 -2.56 12.65 15.82
C GLU A 48 -3.81 12.97 16.65
N ALA A 49 -4.62 13.96 16.25
CA ALA A 49 -5.86 14.27 16.96
C ALA A 49 -6.91 13.13 16.84
N LEU A 50 -6.89 12.40 15.73
CA LEU A 50 -7.74 11.22 15.57
C LEU A 50 -7.27 10.07 16.47
N HIS A 51 -5.96 9.85 16.60
CA HIS A 51 -5.39 8.88 17.54
C HIS A 51 -5.87 9.15 18.97
N GLU A 52 -5.74 10.39 19.44
CA GLU A 52 -6.20 10.79 20.78
C GLU A 52 -7.69 10.50 20.99
N THR A 53 -8.49 10.76 19.96
CA THR A 53 -9.92 10.44 19.98
C THR A 53 -10.14 8.92 20.05
N ASN A 54 -9.43 8.15 19.23
CA ASN A 54 -9.56 6.69 19.11
C ASN A 54 -9.15 5.94 20.38
N LEU A 55 -8.26 6.48 21.20
CA LEU A 55 -7.91 5.89 22.50
C LEU A 55 -9.11 5.76 23.45
N GLY A 56 -10.18 6.54 23.26
CA GLY A 56 -11.40 6.45 24.07
C GLY A 56 -12.31 5.25 23.75
N TRP A 57 -12.16 4.60 22.59
CA TRP A 57 -13.15 3.62 22.07
C TRP A 57 -12.55 2.46 21.26
N HIS A 58 -11.36 2.60 20.67
CA HIS A 58 -10.71 1.62 19.78
C HIS A 58 -9.23 1.36 20.11
N THR A 59 -8.92 1.20 21.39
CA THR A 59 -7.53 1.05 21.89
C THR A 59 -6.71 -0.04 21.20
N LYS A 60 -7.29 -1.22 20.95
CA LYS A 60 -6.58 -2.34 20.28
C LYS A 60 -6.20 -2.03 18.83
N ALA A 61 -7.02 -1.28 18.10
CA ALA A 61 -6.70 -0.88 16.73
C ALA A 61 -5.53 0.11 16.74
N GLU A 62 -5.52 1.02 17.72
CA GLU A 62 -4.46 2.01 17.88
C GLU A 62 -3.09 1.38 18.17
N GLU A 63 -3.02 0.21 18.81
CA GLU A 63 -1.75 -0.54 18.97
C GLU A 63 -1.09 -0.92 17.63
N LEU A 64 -1.89 -1.06 16.57
CA LEU A 64 -1.42 -1.38 15.21
C LEU A 64 -1.24 -0.12 14.35
N LEU A 65 -2.11 0.88 14.51
CA LEU A 65 -2.13 2.10 13.70
C LEU A 65 -1.10 3.13 14.17
N TRP A 66 -0.91 3.24 15.49
CA TRP A 66 -0.01 4.19 16.12
C TRP A 66 1.30 3.53 16.52
N ARG A 67 2.33 3.73 15.70
CA ARG A 67 3.67 3.12 15.87
C ARG A 67 4.77 4.17 15.79
N PRO A 68 4.96 4.99 16.85
CA PRO A 68 5.98 6.05 16.86
C PRO A 68 7.42 5.56 16.61
N ASP A 69 7.69 4.30 16.89
CA ASP A 69 8.95 3.63 16.57
C ASP A 69 9.19 3.53 15.05
N LEU A 70 8.14 3.28 14.27
CA LEU A 70 8.17 3.14 12.81
C LEU A 70 7.77 4.42 12.06
N GLN A 71 7.21 5.40 12.77
CA GLN A 71 6.58 6.58 12.19
C GLN A 71 7.36 7.88 12.49
N GLU A 72 7.11 8.89 11.67
CA GLU A 72 7.63 10.25 11.80
C GLU A 72 6.50 11.27 11.64
N PRO A 73 6.56 12.42 12.33
CA PRO A 73 5.59 13.49 12.18
C PRO A 73 5.70 14.12 10.78
N LYS A 74 4.55 14.54 10.25
CA LYS A 74 4.38 15.25 8.99
C LYS A 74 3.31 16.31 9.15
N LEU A 75 3.72 17.58 9.07
CA LEU A 75 2.79 18.69 8.96
C LEU A 75 2.16 18.70 7.57
N SER A 76 0.83 18.67 7.50
CA SER A 76 0.09 18.81 6.24
C SER A 76 0.09 20.27 5.78
N GLN A 77 -0.22 20.49 4.50
CA GLN A 77 -0.41 21.84 3.96
C GLN A 77 -1.52 22.61 4.69
N ASN A 78 -2.51 21.90 5.25
CA ASN A 78 -3.63 22.46 5.98
C ASN A 78 -3.31 22.66 7.49
N GLY A 79 -2.05 22.52 7.90
CA GLY A 79 -1.60 22.70 9.28
C GLY A 79 -1.89 21.54 10.22
N GLN A 80 -2.43 20.41 9.73
CA GLN A 80 -2.70 19.24 10.56
C GLN A 80 -1.43 18.40 10.77
N LEU A 81 -1.21 17.98 12.02
CA LEU A 81 -0.12 17.09 12.37
C LEU A 81 -0.54 15.64 12.11
N ASN A 82 0.18 14.99 11.21
CA ASN A 82 0.00 13.58 10.87
C ASN A 82 1.25 12.79 11.23
N VAL A 83 1.11 11.48 11.34
CA VAL A 83 2.21 10.54 11.38
C VAL A 83 2.18 9.67 10.12
N ARG A 84 3.36 9.38 9.58
CA ARG A 84 3.54 8.45 8.45
C ARG A 84 4.71 7.54 8.76
N TYR A 85 4.82 6.41 8.08
CA TYR A 85 6.04 5.61 8.16
C TYR A 85 7.27 6.43 7.74
N ARG A 86 8.37 6.23 8.46
CA ARG A 86 9.68 6.83 8.18
C ARG A 86 10.06 6.57 6.72
N ALA A 87 10.56 7.60 6.03
CA ALA A 87 10.70 7.57 4.56
C ALA A 87 11.57 6.41 4.05
N ASN A 88 12.67 6.09 4.73
CA ASN A 88 13.56 4.98 4.39
C ASN A 88 12.90 3.61 4.57
N GLN A 89 12.24 3.38 5.71
CA GLN A 89 11.52 2.14 5.99
C GLN A 89 10.34 1.97 5.03
N LYS A 90 9.55 3.02 4.82
CA LYS A 90 8.43 3.02 3.88
C LYS A 90 8.88 2.61 2.48
N ARG A 91 10.00 3.14 1.98
CA ARG A 91 10.51 2.79 0.64
C ARG A 91 10.83 1.30 0.53
N MET A 92 11.52 0.74 1.53
CA MET A 92 11.82 -0.69 1.59
C MET A 92 10.54 -1.54 1.57
N HIS A 93 9.54 -1.18 2.37
CA HIS A 93 8.28 -1.92 2.42
C HIS A 93 7.45 -1.77 1.15
N LEU A 94 7.47 -0.60 0.52
CA LEU A 94 6.82 -0.38 -0.77
C LEU A 94 7.46 -1.24 -1.86
N ASP A 95 8.79 -1.27 -1.95
CA ASP A 95 9.49 -2.12 -2.92
C ASP A 95 9.15 -3.61 -2.70
N ARG A 96 9.04 -4.06 -1.43
CA ARG A 96 8.56 -5.43 -1.09
C ARG A 96 7.12 -5.69 -1.54
N PHE A 97 6.22 -4.74 -1.32
CA PHE A 97 4.82 -4.89 -1.72
C PHE A 97 4.67 -4.94 -3.24
N LEU A 98 5.38 -4.05 -3.96
CA LEU A 98 5.35 -4.04 -5.43
C LEU A 98 5.91 -5.34 -6.01
N ALA A 99 6.98 -5.89 -5.43
CA ALA A 99 7.51 -7.19 -5.85
C ALA A 99 6.52 -8.34 -5.58
N LEU A 100 5.79 -8.29 -4.46
CA LEU A 100 4.73 -9.25 -4.16
C LEU A 100 3.58 -9.15 -5.17
N ALA A 101 3.10 -7.93 -5.43
CA ALA A 101 2.04 -7.67 -6.40
C ALA A 101 2.44 -8.10 -7.82
N ASP A 102 3.66 -7.84 -8.25
CA ASP A 102 4.17 -8.28 -9.56
C ASP A 102 4.27 -9.81 -9.64
N ARG A 103 4.61 -10.48 -8.54
CA ARG A 103 4.65 -11.95 -8.46
C ARG A 103 3.27 -12.59 -8.51
N VAL A 104 2.29 -12.02 -7.79
CA VAL A 104 0.95 -12.63 -7.61
C VAL A 104 -0.03 -12.17 -8.70
N LEU A 105 0.03 -10.89 -9.08
CA LEU A 105 -0.85 -10.25 -10.06
C LEU A 105 -0.01 -9.55 -11.16
N PRO A 106 0.80 -10.28 -11.95
CA PRO A 106 1.71 -9.68 -12.95
C PRO A 106 1.02 -8.86 -14.04
N TYR A 107 -0.29 -9.08 -14.22
CA TYR A 107 -1.14 -8.35 -15.17
C TYR A 107 -1.75 -7.06 -14.58
N CYS A 108 -1.62 -6.82 -13.27
CA CYS A 108 -2.18 -5.64 -12.63
C CYS A 108 -1.27 -4.42 -12.83
N CYS A 109 -1.80 -3.37 -13.47
CA CYS A 109 -1.05 -2.14 -13.68
C CYS A 109 -1.05 -1.28 -12.41
N ILE A 110 0.09 -1.16 -11.72
CA ILE A 110 0.23 -0.24 -10.59
C ILE A 110 0.45 1.18 -11.11
N CYS A 111 -0.62 1.97 -11.18
CA CYS A 111 -0.61 3.32 -11.75
C CYS A 111 -0.09 4.38 -10.79
N TYR A 112 -0.20 4.13 -9.48
CA TYR A 112 0.24 5.06 -8.44
C TYR A 112 0.76 4.34 -7.20
N ALA A 113 1.83 4.86 -6.60
CA ALA A 113 2.24 4.49 -5.27
C ALA A 113 2.65 5.74 -4.49
N PHE A 114 1.93 6.05 -3.41
CA PHE A 114 2.13 7.28 -2.66
C PHE A 114 3.54 7.29 -2.05
N GLY A 115 4.41 8.20 -2.49
CA GLY A 115 5.80 8.34 -2.00
C GLY A 115 6.89 7.90 -2.97
N LEU A 116 6.53 7.39 -4.16
CA LEU A 116 7.43 7.33 -5.31
C LEU A 116 7.21 8.56 -6.21
N GLY A 117 8.28 9.10 -6.78
CA GLY A 117 8.15 10.00 -7.93
C GLY A 117 7.54 9.23 -9.11
N ILE A 118 6.76 9.93 -9.94
CA ILE A 118 5.96 9.38 -11.05
C ILE A 118 6.78 8.49 -12.02
N ASP A 119 8.09 8.72 -12.12
CA ASP A 119 8.98 8.08 -13.10
C ASP A 119 9.24 6.58 -12.86
N ARG A 120 8.93 6.04 -11.66
CA ARG A 120 9.28 4.65 -11.30
C ARG A 120 8.15 3.62 -11.51
N LEU A 121 6.93 4.07 -11.82
CA LEU A 121 5.73 3.22 -11.86
C LEU A 121 5.44 2.62 -13.24
N ARG A 122 6.13 3.06 -14.29
CA ARG A 122 6.01 2.49 -15.64
C ARG A 122 7.02 1.36 -15.87
N ARG A 123 6.83 0.18 -15.28
CA ARG A 123 7.44 -1.08 -15.79
C ARG A 123 6.64 -2.33 -15.42
N SER A 124 5.46 -2.54 -16.03
CA SER A 124 4.92 -3.91 -16.19
C SER A 124 4.21 -4.15 -17.54
N VAL A 125 4.10 -3.17 -18.45
CA VAL A 125 3.33 -3.33 -19.71
C VAL A 125 4.19 -3.55 -20.98
N ILE A 126 5.51 -3.38 -20.93
CA ILE A 126 6.35 -3.45 -22.16
C ILE A 126 7.20 -4.73 -22.28
N ALA A 127 7.39 -5.52 -21.22
CA ALA A 127 8.28 -6.70 -21.28
C ALA A 127 7.63 -7.98 -21.85
N MET A 128 6.30 -8.04 -21.99
CA MET A 128 5.59 -9.25 -22.45
C MET A 128 5.34 -9.30 -23.98
N SER A 129 5.66 -8.24 -24.73
CA SER A 129 5.63 -8.25 -26.22
C SER A 129 6.97 -8.63 -26.85
N GLY A 130 7.95 -9.09 -26.06
CA GLY A 130 9.33 -9.32 -26.49
C GLY A 130 9.81 -10.78 -26.51
N MET A 131 8.96 -11.75 -26.17
CA MET A 131 9.28 -13.18 -26.33
C MET A 131 8.46 -13.75 -27.48
N LYS A 132 9.15 -13.91 -28.61
CA LYS A 132 8.79 -14.86 -29.66
C LYS A 132 8.74 -16.28 -29.13
#